data_AF-A0AAU6HU06-F1
#
_entry.id   AF-A0AAU6HU06-F1
#
_cell.length_a   1.000
_cell.length_b   1.000
_cell.length_c   1.000
_cell.angle_alpha   90.00
_cell.angle_beta   90.00
_cell.angle_gamma   90.00
#
_symmetry.space_group_name_H-M   'P 1'
#
loop_
_entity.id
_entity.type
_entity.pdbx_description
1 polymer ?
#
loop_
_entity_poly.entity_id
_entity_poly.type
_entity_poly.pdbx_seq_one_letter_code
_entity_poly.pdbx_strand_id
1 'polypeptide(L)'
;MRDLVAGMRYLGKGQRWVAQHGRWWGFGLIPALIALVLYAGVLTALALWSGDIAAWATPFADGWGEPWQGLLRGVFVALLFAGGLTLSVLTFTAVTLLIGDPFYESLSRAVEESEGHCPPDPDRPLWQEIWIALRDSVHVLLRAAGFGILLFVLGFVPFLGQTVIPAVGFCVSGFFLAVELTSVAMQRREIPVRERLRLLRGRKGLAVGFGTPVVLLFLIPFVAVVLMPGAVAGATLLVRELVPDGTEPAPDREREREEGAAGPDLAGAPYGPQGGASGQPGAQGGFGPAPASFPPNQGQPQAPRYPYPPSGPGSSAGRPPAGW
;
A
#
# COMPACT_ATOMS: atom_id res chain seq x y z
N MET A 1 -4.15 -12.79 18.61
CA MET A 1 -5.40 -11.99 18.73
C MET A 1 -5.13 -10.50 18.95
N ARG A 2 -4.15 -10.10 19.78
CA ARG A 2 -3.83 -8.67 20.02
C ARG A 2 -3.61 -7.87 18.73
N ASP A 3 -2.89 -8.43 17.75
CA ASP A 3 -2.61 -7.75 16.49
C ASP A 3 -3.85 -7.56 15.59
N LEU A 4 -4.79 -8.51 15.61
CA LEU A 4 -6.05 -8.39 14.87
C LEU A 4 -6.89 -7.23 15.40
N VAL A 5 -6.98 -7.14 16.73
CA VAL A 5 -7.69 -6.05 17.40
C VAL A 5 -6.96 -4.71 17.19
N ALA A 6 -5.63 -4.72 17.20
CA ALA A 6 -4.82 -3.53 16.88
C ALA A 6 -5.08 -3.05 15.44
N GLY A 7 -5.10 -3.95 14.45
CA GLY A 7 -5.44 -3.64 13.07
C GLY A 7 -6.84 -3.03 12.93
N MET A 8 -7.84 -3.62 13.57
CA MET A 8 -9.22 -3.09 13.56
C MET A 8 -9.31 -1.70 14.20
N ARG A 9 -8.51 -1.43 15.24
CA ARG A 9 -8.43 -0.09 15.85
C ARG A 9 -7.93 0.97 14.88
N TYR A 10 -7.10 0.64 13.89
CA TYR A 10 -6.65 1.61 12.88
C TYR A 10 -7.76 2.08 11.97
N LEU A 11 -8.70 1.20 11.61
CA LEU A 11 -9.92 1.61 10.91
C LEU A 11 -10.71 2.62 11.75
N GLY A 12 -10.94 2.31 13.04
CA GLY A 12 -11.64 3.21 13.95
C GLY A 12 -10.91 4.55 14.17
N LYS A 13 -9.59 4.53 14.30
CA LYS A 13 -8.75 5.74 14.40
C LYS A 13 -8.85 6.59 13.13
N GLY A 14 -8.77 5.97 11.95
CA GLY A 14 -8.88 6.65 10.65
C GLY A 14 -10.24 7.31 10.46
N GLN A 15 -11.34 6.58 10.75
CA GLN A 15 -12.69 7.16 10.72
C GLN A 15 -12.84 8.32 11.71
N ARG A 16 -12.32 8.15 12.94
CA ARG A 16 -12.35 9.22 13.94
C ARG A 16 -11.55 10.45 13.51
N TRP A 17 -10.38 10.26 12.91
CA TRP A 17 -9.54 11.35 12.43
C TRP A 17 -10.27 12.16 11.35
N VAL A 18 -10.89 11.47 10.38
CA VAL A 18 -11.66 12.12 9.31
C VAL A 18 -12.89 12.84 9.86
N ALA A 19 -13.60 12.23 10.81
CA ALA A 19 -14.75 12.86 11.46
C ALA A 19 -14.37 14.12 12.27
N GLN A 20 -13.21 14.11 12.92
CA GLN A 20 -12.66 15.27 13.63
C GLN A 20 -12.20 16.38 12.66
N HIS A 21 -11.77 16.00 11.46
CA HIS A 21 -11.35 16.92 10.42
C HIS A 21 -12.34 16.94 9.26
N GLY A 22 -13.58 17.39 9.51
CA GLY A 22 -14.70 17.30 8.55
C GLY A 22 -14.42 17.81 7.13
N ARG A 23 -13.49 18.77 6.96
CA ARG A 23 -13.02 19.22 5.62
C ARG A 23 -12.40 18.07 4.82
N TRP A 24 -11.58 17.23 5.45
CA TRP A 24 -10.93 16.08 4.82
C TRP A 24 -11.91 14.95 4.54
N TRP A 25 -13.00 14.85 5.30
CA TRP A 25 -14.08 13.94 4.96
C TRP A 25 -14.72 14.30 3.63
N GLY A 26 -15.16 15.56 3.49
CA GLY A 26 -15.71 16.07 2.24
C GLY A 26 -14.72 15.95 1.08
N PHE A 27 -13.45 16.30 1.32
CA PHE A 27 -12.39 16.21 0.32
C PHE A 27 -12.19 14.79 -0.22
N GLY A 28 -12.21 13.77 0.64
CA GLY A 28 -12.11 12.37 0.21
C GLY A 28 -13.35 11.85 -0.54
N LEU A 29 -14.49 12.54 -0.46
CA LEU A 29 -15.71 12.22 -1.22
C LEU A 29 -15.74 12.90 -2.61
N ILE A 30 -14.91 13.92 -2.84
CA ILE A 30 -14.88 14.68 -4.09
C ILE A 30 -14.69 13.78 -5.33
N PRO A 31 -13.76 12.79 -5.35
CA PRO A 31 -13.59 11.94 -6.53
C PRO A 31 -14.87 11.21 -6.95
N ALA A 32 -15.58 10.65 -5.98
CA ALA A 32 -16.84 9.96 -6.23
C ALA A 32 -17.92 10.92 -6.74
N LEU A 33 -17.97 12.15 -6.20
CA LEU A 33 -18.89 13.18 -6.66
C LEU A 33 -18.56 13.64 -8.09
N ILE A 34 -17.28 13.85 -8.42
CA ILE A 34 -16.85 14.22 -9.78
C ILE A 34 -17.25 13.12 -10.76
N ALA A 35 -16.91 11.86 -10.45
CA ALA A 35 -17.28 10.73 -11.31
C ALA A 35 -18.81 10.65 -11.49
N LEU A 36 -19.58 10.77 -10.40
CA LEU A 36 -21.04 10.76 -10.46
C LEU A 36 -21.58 11.87 -11.37
N VAL A 37 -21.13 13.11 -11.20
CA VAL A 37 -21.57 14.25 -12.02
C VAL A 37 -21.18 14.07 -13.48
N LEU A 38 -19.96 13.59 -13.75
CA LEU A 38 -19.47 13.33 -15.10
C LEU A 38 -20.36 12.31 -15.82
N TYR A 39 -20.60 11.15 -15.21
CA TYR A 39 -21.41 10.10 -15.84
C TYR A 39 -22.89 10.47 -15.91
N ALA A 40 -23.43 11.16 -14.90
CA ALA A 40 -24.78 11.70 -14.95
C ALA A 40 -24.91 12.70 -16.11
N GLY A 41 -23.93 13.57 -16.31
CA GLY A 41 -23.89 14.52 -17.43
C GLY A 41 -23.85 13.81 -18.78
N VAL A 42 -22.98 12.81 -18.97
CA VAL A 42 -22.88 12.02 -20.20
C VAL A 42 -24.18 11.30 -20.51
N LEU A 43 -24.78 10.61 -19.53
CA LEU A 43 -26.03 9.87 -19.72
C LEU A 43 -27.22 10.82 -19.95
N THR A 44 -27.23 11.99 -19.32
CA THR A 44 -28.26 13.02 -19.56
C THR A 44 -28.13 13.61 -20.95
N ALA A 45 -26.91 13.94 -21.39
CA ALA A 45 -26.67 14.42 -22.75
C ALA A 45 -27.08 13.37 -23.79
N LEU A 46 -26.72 12.10 -23.57
CA LEU A 46 -27.17 10.99 -24.39
C LEU A 46 -28.69 10.90 -24.42
N ALA A 47 -29.35 11.07 -23.27
CA ALA A 47 -30.81 11.04 -23.19
C ALA A 47 -31.48 12.13 -24.01
N LEU A 48 -31.02 13.37 -23.85
CA LEU A 48 -31.59 14.52 -24.54
C LEU A 48 -31.34 14.48 -26.05
N TRP A 49 -30.18 14.00 -26.48
CA TRP A 49 -29.77 14.04 -27.90
C TRP A 49 -29.95 12.71 -28.64
N SER A 50 -30.39 11.65 -27.95
CA SER A 50 -30.55 10.31 -28.54
C SER A 50 -31.43 10.29 -29.78
N GLY A 51 -32.52 11.08 -29.79
CA GLY A 51 -33.41 11.20 -30.95
C GLY A 51 -32.74 11.84 -32.16
N ASP A 52 -31.98 12.92 -31.94
CA ASP A 52 -31.24 13.61 -33.01
C ASP A 52 -30.11 12.73 -33.55
N ILE A 53 -29.39 12.02 -32.67
CA ILE A 53 -28.37 11.04 -33.05
C ILE A 53 -29.01 9.91 -33.88
N ALA A 54 -30.18 9.42 -33.47
CA ALA A 54 -30.91 8.39 -34.21
C ALA A 54 -31.34 8.87 -35.59
N ALA A 55 -31.86 10.10 -35.70
CA ALA A 55 -32.24 10.70 -36.97
C ALA A 55 -31.02 10.88 -37.89
N TRP A 56 -29.93 11.43 -37.36
CA TRP A 56 -28.67 11.63 -38.08
C TRP A 56 -28.04 10.31 -38.56
N ALA A 57 -28.14 9.25 -37.75
CA ALA A 57 -27.61 7.92 -38.09
C ALA A 57 -28.52 7.11 -39.03
N THR A 58 -29.80 7.49 -39.17
CA THR A 58 -30.80 6.77 -39.99
C THR A 58 -31.44 7.64 -41.09
N PRO A 59 -30.67 8.37 -41.92
CA PRO A 59 -31.24 9.23 -42.97
C PRO A 59 -31.98 8.42 -44.05
N PHE A 60 -31.57 7.17 -44.26
CA PHE A 60 -32.25 6.25 -45.17
C PHE A 60 -33.67 5.88 -44.73
N ALA A 61 -34.01 6.08 -43.46
CA ALA A 61 -35.33 5.81 -42.89
C ALA A 61 -36.24 7.04 -42.88
N ASP A 62 -35.79 8.20 -43.38
CA ASP A 62 -36.58 9.45 -43.37
C ASP A 62 -37.87 9.35 -44.20
N GLY A 63 -37.85 8.56 -45.27
CA GLY A 63 -39.03 8.35 -46.13
C GLY A 63 -39.96 7.23 -45.68
N TRP A 64 -39.69 6.56 -44.55
CA TRP A 64 -40.48 5.43 -44.09
C TRP A 64 -41.79 5.92 -43.45
N GLY A 65 -42.89 5.19 -43.68
CA GLY A 65 -44.15 5.48 -43.00
C GLY A 65 -44.15 5.01 -41.55
N GLU A 66 -44.96 5.67 -40.71
CA GLU A 66 -45.28 5.17 -39.37
C GLU A 66 -46.09 3.86 -39.47
N PRO A 67 -45.82 2.83 -38.63
CA PRO A 67 -45.01 2.86 -37.41
C PRO A 67 -43.54 2.43 -37.58
N TRP A 68 -43.09 2.12 -38.80
CA TRP A 68 -41.82 1.42 -39.02
C TRP A 68 -40.60 2.32 -38.76
N GLN A 69 -40.72 3.60 -39.09
CA GLN A 69 -39.71 4.62 -38.78
C GLN A 69 -39.53 4.79 -37.27
N GLY A 70 -40.63 5.01 -36.54
CA GLY A 70 -40.61 5.16 -35.08
C GLY A 70 -40.07 3.92 -34.37
N LEU A 71 -40.43 2.72 -34.84
CA LEU A 71 -39.93 1.46 -34.27
C LEU A 71 -38.42 1.30 -34.46
N LEU A 72 -37.90 1.55 -35.67
CA LEU A 72 -36.46 1.50 -35.93
C LEU A 72 -35.69 2.49 -35.05
N ARG A 73 -36.12 3.76 -35.01
CA ARG A 73 -35.45 4.81 -34.22
C ARG A 73 -35.55 4.54 -32.73
N GLY A 74 -36.70 4.07 -32.25
CA GLY A 74 -36.90 3.68 -30.85
C GLY A 74 -35.96 2.54 -30.43
N VAL A 75 -35.84 1.49 -31.25
CA VAL A 75 -34.89 0.39 -31.00
C VAL A 75 -33.45 0.89 -31.02
N PHE A 76 -33.09 1.74 -31.98
CA PHE A 76 -31.74 2.33 -32.05
C PHE A 76 -31.41 3.16 -30.80
N VAL A 77 -32.32 4.02 -30.35
CA VAL A 77 -32.18 4.79 -29.11
C VAL A 77 -32.03 3.87 -27.91
N ALA A 78 -32.85 2.82 -27.80
CA ALA A 78 -32.74 1.85 -26.71
C ALA A 78 -31.37 1.15 -26.69
N LEU A 79 -30.85 0.76 -27.86
CA LEU A 79 -29.52 0.17 -27.99
C LEU A 79 -28.40 1.17 -27.66
N LEU A 80 -28.52 2.42 -28.10
CA LEU A 80 -27.58 3.48 -27.74
C LEU A 80 -27.52 3.70 -26.23
N PHE A 81 -28.68 3.75 -25.56
CA PHE A 81 -28.74 3.86 -24.11
C PHE A 81 -28.17 2.63 -23.41
N ALA A 82 -28.52 1.43 -23.84
CA ALA A 82 -28.00 0.20 -23.26
C ALA A 82 -26.47 0.11 -23.42
N GLY A 83 -25.95 0.45 -24.60
CA GLY A 83 -24.53 0.51 -24.89
C GLY A 83 -23.81 1.60 -24.08
N GLY A 84 -24.39 2.81 -24.03
CA GLY A 84 -23.87 3.93 -23.25
C GLY A 84 -23.84 3.64 -21.75
N LEU A 85 -24.89 3.03 -21.21
CA LEU A 85 -24.97 2.60 -19.81
C LEU A 85 -23.96 1.50 -19.51
N THR A 86 -23.86 0.48 -20.37
CA THR A 86 -22.88 -0.60 -20.22
C THR A 86 -21.45 -0.06 -20.24
N LEU A 87 -21.12 0.78 -21.22
CA LEU A 87 -19.81 1.42 -21.30
C LEU A 87 -19.54 2.32 -20.09
N SER A 88 -20.57 3.01 -19.59
CA SER A 88 -20.47 3.82 -18.39
C SER A 88 -20.12 2.97 -17.18
N VAL A 89 -20.84 1.86 -16.94
CA VAL A 89 -20.55 0.93 -15.84
C VAL A 89 -19.13 0.37 -15.96
N LEU A 90 -18.71 -0.05 -17.17
CA LEU A 90 -17.37 -0.63 -17.38
C LEU A 90 -16.24 0.38 -17.15
N THR A 91 -16.43 1.63 -17.56
CA THR A 91 -15.40 2.68 -17.44
C THR A 91 -15.45 3.41 -16.10
N PHE A 92 -16.59 3.39 -15.40
CA PHE A 92 -16.83 4.13 -14.17
C PHE A 92 -15.77 3.85 -13.11
N THR A 93 -15.47 2.57 -12.86
CA THR A 93 -14.47 2.20 -11.85
C THR A 93 -13.09 2.73 -12.22
N ALA A 94 -12.65 2.57 -13.48
CA ALA A 94 -11.34 3.04 -13.93
C ALA A 94 -11.21 4.57 -13.82
N VAL A 95 -12.23 5.30 -14.28
CA VAL A 95 -12.26 6.77 -14.21
C VAL A 95 -12.32 7.25 -12.76
N THR A 96 -13.12 6.61 -11.90
CA THR A 96 -13.23 6.98 -10.49
C THR A 96 -11.92 6.77 -9.74
N LEU A 97 -11.20 5.68 -10.02
CA LEU A 97 -9.88 5.41 -9.44
C LEU A 97 -8.86 6.46 -9.92
N LEU A 98 -8.81 6.74 -11.22
CA LEU A 98 -7.90 7.73 -11.80
C LEU A 98 -8.11 9.13 -11.20
N ILE A 99 -9.37 9.53 -10.98
CA ILE A 99 -9.71 10.79 -10.32
C ILE A 99 -9.36 10.73 -8.83
N GLY A 100 -9.51 9.57 -8.19
CA GLY A 100 -9.34 9.36 -6.75
C GLY A 100 -7.91 9.50 -6.26
N ASP A 101 -6.93 8.99 -7.02
CA ASP A 101 -5.51 8.94 -6.65
C ASP A 101 -4.98 10.26 -6.03
N PRO A 102 -5.07 11.44 -6.69
CA PRO A 102 -4.53 12.68 -6.13
C PRO A 102 -5.23 13.14 -4.84
N PHE A 103 -6.52 12.81 -4.67
CA PHE A 103 -7.27 13.18 -3.46
C PHE A 103 -6.90 12.27 -2.30
N TYR A 104 -6.78 10.97 -2.54
CA TYR A 104 -6.37 10.00 -1.50
C TYR A 104 -4.93 10.21 -1.09
N GLU A 105 -4.06 10.58 -2.02
CA GLU A 105 -2.69 10.98 -1.74
C GLU A 105 -2.62 12.23 -0.84
N SER A 106 -3.33 13.30 -1.20
CA SER A 106 -3.37 14.53 -0.41
C SER A 106 -3.98 14.31 0.98
N LEU A 107 -5.00 13.45 1.07
CA LEU A 107 -5.59 13.03 2.34
C LEU A 107 -4.58 12.28 3.22
N SER A 108 -3.83 11.33 2.64
CA SER A 108 -2.77 10.62 3.35
C SER A 108 -1.69 11.58 3.85
N ARG A 109 -1.30 12.58 3.05
CA ARG A 109 -0.33 13.61 3.47
C ARG A 109 -0.81 14.37 4.70
N ALA A 110 -2.06 14.83 4.69
CA ALA A 110 -2.62 15.57 5.81
C ALA A 110 -2.70 14.74 7.11
N VAL A 111 -2.92 13.43 6.98
CA VAL A 111 -2.88 12.51 8.12
C VAL A 111 -1.45 12.41 8.67
N GLU A 112 -0.44 12.24 7.81
CA GLU A 112 0.97 12.22 8.22
C GLU A 112 1.41 13.54 8.90
N GLU A 113 1.02 14.69 8.33
CA GLU A 113 1.30 16.01 8.88
C GLU A 113 0.67 16.20 10.28
N SER A 114 -0.56 15.73 10.46
CA SER A 114 -1.26 15.84 11.76
C SER A 114 -0.60 15.03 12.88
N GLU A 115 0.18 14.02 12.52
CA GLU A 115 0.91 13.15 13.44
C GLU A 115 2.40 13.57 13.53
N GLY A 116 2.79 14.73 12.97
CA GLY A 116 4.01 15.46 13.32
C GLY A 116 5.15 15.45 12.28
N HIS A 117 5.18 14.51 11.35
CA HIS A 117 6.15 14.49 10.26
C HIS A 117 5.54 13.83 9.02
N CYS A 118 5.68 14.49 7.87
CA CYS A 118 5.39 13.90 6.58
C CYS A 118 6.71 13.75 5.80
N PRO A 119 7.02 12.54 5.29
CA PRO A 119 8.12 12.35 4.36
C PRO A 119 7.98 13.28 3.14
N PRO A 120 9.11 13.80 2.59
CA PRO A 120 9.09 14.58 1.36
C PRO A 120 8.56 13.73 0.19
N ASP A 121 7.99 14.39 -0.81
CA ASP A 121 7.54 13.70 -2.01
C ASP A 121 8.76 13.17 -2.82
N PRO A 122 8.62 12.03 -3.51
CA PRO A 122 9.68 11.51 -4.38
C PRO A 122 10.04 12.51 -5.49
N ASP A 123 11.33 12.79 -5.68
CA ASP A 123 11.83 13.61 -6.80
C ASP A 123 11.97 12.75 -8.07
N ARG A 124 10.84 12.42 -8.72
CA ARG A 124 10.82 11.59 -9.94
C ARG A 124 9.92 12.17 -11.03
N PRO A 125 10.25 11.95 -12.32
CA PRO A 125 9.37 12.36 -13.42
C PRO A 125 8.10 11.49 -13.44
N LEU A 126 6.94 12.13 -13.66
CA LEU A 126 5.61 11.49 -13.65
C LEU A 126 5.51 10.19 -14.47
N TRP A 127 6.19 10.11 -15.62
CA TRP A 127 6.19 8.88 -16.43
C TRP A 127 6.82 7.69 -15.71
N GLN A 128 7.90 7.90 -14.95
CA GLN A 128 8.53 6.84 -14.17
C GLN A 128 7.63 6.40 -13.01
N GLU A 129 6.95 7.36 -12.36
CA GLU A 129 5.99 7.05 -11.30
C GLU A 129 4.83 6.22 -11.81
N ILE A 130 4.24 6.60 -12.94
CA ILE A 130 3.15 5.84 -13.59
C ILE A 130 3.63 4.41 -13.92
N TRP A 131 4.82 4.26 -14.48
CA TRP A 131 5.37 2.94 -14.82
C TRP A 131 5.62 2.06 -13.58
N ILE A 132 6.16 2.66 -12.51
CA ILE A 132 6.40 1.97 -11.24
C ILE A 132 5.07 1.56 -10.60
N ALA A 133 4.11 2.49 -10.52
CA ALA A 133 2.78 2.23 -9.99
C ALA A 133 2.09 1.10 -10.75
N LEU A 134 2.12 1.14 -12.09
CA LEU A 134 1.54 0.09 -12.93
C LEU A 134 2.19 -1.27 -12.68
N ARG A 135 3.53 -1.33 -12.64
CA ARG A 135 4.28 -2.57 -12.36
C ARG A 135 3.94 -3.12 -10.96
N ASP A 136 3.87 -2.24 -9.97
CA ASP A 136 3.53 -2.57 -8.58
C ASP A 136 2.12 -3.14 -8.50
N SER A 137 1.13 -2.45 -9.07
CA SER A 137 -0.27 -2.90 -9.13
C SER A 137 -0.40 -4.24 -9.84
N VAL A 138 0.27 -4.45 -10.97
CA VAL A 138 0.29 -5.76 -11.66
C VAL A 138 0.91 -6.85 -10.79
N HIS A 139 1.99 -6.56 -10.07
CA HIS A 139 2.63 -7.52 -9.16
C HIS A 139 1.75 -7.93 -7.97
N VAL A 140 0.94 -7.01 -7.45
CA VAL A 140 -0.04 -7.29 -6.39
C VAL A 140 -1.22 -8.06 -6.98
N LEU A 141 -1.75 -7.61 -8.11
CA LEU A 141 -2.89 -8.19 -8.80
C LEU A 141 -2.64 -9.66 -9.19
N LEU A 142 -1.47 -9.98 -9.76
CA LEU A 142 -1.13 -11.36 -10.12
C LEU A 142 -1.09 -12.29 -8.89
N ARG A 143 -0.59 -11.79 -7.75
CA ARG A 143 -0.59 -12.57 -6.50
C ARG A 143 -2.00 -12.74 -5.95
N ALA A 144 -2.79 -11.68 -5.92
CA ALA A 144 -4.19 -11.72 -5.50
C ALA A 144 -5.00 -12.69 -6.38
N ALA A 145 -4.81 -12.64 -7.70
CA ALA A 145 -5.43 -13.55 -8.65
C ALA A 145 -4.99 -15.00 -8.43
N GLY A 146 -3.70 -15.26 -8.18
CA GLY A 146 -3.20 -16.59 -7.83
C GLY A 146 -3.86 -17.17 -6.58
N PHE A 147 -4.00 -16.36 -5.52
CA PHE A 147 -4.76 -16.76 -4.34
C PHE A 147 -6.26 -16.93 -4.62
N GLY A 148 -6.84 -16.07 -5.46
CA GLY A 148 -8.23 -16.16 -5.88
C GLY A 148 -8.53 -17.48 -6.61
N ILE A 149 -7.68 -17.88 -7.56
CA ILE A 149 -7.78 -19.16 -8.27
C ILE A 149 -7.64 -20.32 -7.28
N LEU A 150 -6.64 -20.27 -6.39
CA LEU A 150 -6.45 -21.32 -5.39
C LEU A 150 -7.68 -21.48 -4.49
N LEU A 151 -8.21 -20.38 -3.96
CA LEU A 151 -9.39 -20.40 -3.10
C LEU A 151 -10.64 -20.82 -3.88
N PHE A 152 -10.77 -20.42 -5.14
CA PHE A 152 -11.85 -20.86 -6.01
C PHE A 152 -11.84 -22.39 -6.18
N VAL A 153 -10.68 -22.98 -6.47
CA VAL A 153 -10.51 -24.44 -6.57
C VAL A 153 -10.82 -25.12 -5.24
N LEU A 154 -10.32 -24.58 -4.12
CA LEU A 154 -10.63 -25.10 -2.79
C LEU A 154 -12.13 -24.96 -2.43
N GLY A 155 -12.84 -24.03 -3.04
CA GLY A 155 -14.29 -23.84 -2.90
C GLY A 155 -15.12 -25.05 -3.35
N PHE A 156 -14.57 -25.93 -4.19
CA PHE A 156 -15.23 -27.15 -4.63
C PHE A 156 -15.14 -28.31 -3.62
N VAL A 157 -14.35 -28.17 -2.56
CA VAL A 157 -14.28 -29.19 -1.50
C VAL A 157 -15.61 -29.21 -0.75
N PRO A 158 -16.36 -30.33 -0.70
CA PRO A 158 -17.63 -30.40 0.01
C PRO A 158 -17.48 -30.02 1.49
N PHE A 159 -18.48 -29.33 2.04
CA PHE A 159 -18.53 -28.78 3.40
C PHE A 159 -17.48 -27.68 3.71
N LEU A 160 -16.19 -27.93 3.49
CA LEU A 160 -15.11 -26.96 3.76
C LEU A 160 -15.15 -25.77 2.80
N GLY A 161 -15.39 -26.02 1.51
CA GLY A 161 -15.40 -25.04 0.43
C GLY A 161 -16.49 -23.99 0.57
N GLN A 162 -17.60 -24.31 1.23
CA GLN A 162 -18.71 -23.39 1.47
C GLN A 162 -18.66 -22.68 2.82
N THR A 163 -17.79 -23.13 3.74
CA THR A 163 -17.74 -22.61 5.12
C THR A 163 -16.42 -21.90 5.43
N VAL A 164 -15.31 -22.65 5.43
CA VAL A 164 -13.98 -22.14 5.80
C VAL A 164 -13.37 -21.31 4.68
N ILE A 165 -13.52 -21.75 3.43
CA ILE A 165 -12.89 -21.07 2.28
C ILE A 165 -13.40 -19.64 2.07
N PRO A 166 -14.70 -19.31 2.18
CA PRO A 166 -15.15 -17.93 2.11
C PRO A 166 -14.57 -17.05 3.22
N ALA A 167 -14.48 -17.58 4.45
CA ALA A 167 -13.88 -16.85 5.59
C ALA A 167 -12.38 -16.58 5.37
N VAL A 168 -11.64 -17.57 4.84
CA VAL A 168 -10.24 -17.38 4.42
C VAL A 168 -10.17 -16.39 3.26
N GLY A 169 -11.11 -16.44 2.32
CA GLY A 169 -11.23 -15.50 1.21
C GLY A 169 -11.35 -14.07 1.68
N PHE A 170 -12.22 -13.78 2.66
CA PHE A 170 -12.30 -12.44 3.25
C PHE A 170 -11.00 -12.02 3.95
N CYS A 171 -10.32 -12.93 4.66
CA CYS A 171 -9.02 -12.62 5.26
C CYS A 171 -7.95 -12.30 4.21
N VAL A 172 -7.91 -13.05 3.10
CA VAL A 172 -6.96 -12.85 1.99
C VAL A 172 -7.27 -11.56 1.24
N SER A 173 -8.53 -11.32 0.89
CA SER A 173 -8.98 -10.06 0.31
C SER A 173 -8.66 -8.88 1.24
N GLY A 174 -8.87 -9.05 2.55
CA GLY A 174 -8.52 -8.05 3.55
C GLY A 174 -7.03 -7.76 3.59
N PHE A 175 -6.19 -8.80 3.52
CA PHE A 175 -4.74 -8.63 3.43
C PHE A 175 -4.33 -7.82 2.19
N PHE A 176 -4.84 -8.18 1.02
CA PHE A 176 -4.51 -7.47 -0.23
C PHE A 176 -5.09 -6.04 -0.27
N LEU A 177 -6.28 -5.82 0.30
CA LEU A 177 -6.83 -4.47 0.43
C LEU A 177 -5.99 -3.62 1.39
N ALA A 178 -5.46 -4.20 2.47
CA ALA A 178 -4.53 -3.50 3.34
C ALA A 178 -3.24 -3.13 2.61
N VAL A 179 -2.69 -4.03 1.78
CA VAL A 179 -1.52 -3.72 0.92
C VAL A 179 -1.84 -2.55 -0.02
N GLU A 180 -3.02 -2.55 -0.63
CA GLU A 180 -3.42 -1.49 -1.57
C GLU A 180 -3.57 -0.14 -0.88
N LEU A 181 -4.32 -0.08 0.22
CA LEU A 181 -4.58 1.18 0.93
C LEU A 181 -3.32 1.75 1.59
N THR A 182 -2.43 0.88 2.09
CA THR A 182 -1.16 1.32 2.68
C THR A 182 -0.13 1.73 1.63
N SER A 183 -0.33 1.36 0.37
CA SER A 183 0.60 1.67 -0.71
C SER A 183 0.79 3.17 -0.90
N VAL A 184 -0.27 3.97 -0.75
CA VAL A 184 -0.23 5.45 -0.88
C VAL A 184 0.80 6.06 0.07
N ALA A 185 0.78 5.67 1.35
CA ALA A 185 1.73 6.17 2.33
C ALA A 185 3.13 5.55 2.20
N MET A 186 3.22 4.28 1.77
CA MET A 186 4.52 3.60 1.57
C MET A 186 5.25 4.05 0.28
N GLN A 187 4.51 4.47 -0.75
CA GLN A 187 5.06 5.03 -2.00
C GLN A 187 5.77 6.35 -1.73
N ARG A 188 5.22 7.20 -0.86
CA ARG A 188 5.86 8.44 -0.39
C ARG A 188 7.20 8.19 0.30
N ARG A 189 7.34 7.06 0.99
CA ARG A 189 8.58 6.60 1.63
C ARG A 189 9.51 5.85 0.66
N GLU A 190 9.19 5.84 -0.63
CA GLU A 190 9.89 5.14 -1.71
C GLU A 190 10.08 3.62 -1.49
N ILE A 191 9.24 3.00 -0.65
CA ILE A 191 9.37 1.58 -0.31
C ILE A 191 8.89 0.75 -1.50
N PRO A 192 9.69 -0.16 -2.08
CA PRO A 192 9.27 -0.96 -3.24
C PRO A 192 8.21 -2.01 -2.88
N VAL A 193 7.33 -2.38 -3.82
CA VAL A 193 6.21 -3.32 -3.59
C VAL A 193 6.62 -4.65 -2.94
N ARG A 194 7.80 -5.17 -3.26
CA ARG A 194 8.34 -6.41 -2.68
C ARG A 194 8.54 -6.24 -1.17
N GLU A 195 9.04 -5.09 -0.76
CA GLU A 195 9.25 -4.76 0.64
C GLU A 195 7.94 -4.44 1.35
N ARG A 196 7.00 -3.71 0.71
CA ARG A 196 5.64 -3.50 1.24
C ARG A 196 4.97 -4.84 1.60
N LEU A 197 5.00 -5.79 0.66
CA LEU A 197 4.48 -7.15 0.88
C LEU A 197 5.24 -7.88 2.00
N ARG A 198 6.56 -7.72 2.10
CA ARG A 198 7.36 -8.32 3.18
C ARG A 198 6.98 -7.75 4.54
N LEU A 199 6.83 -6.44 4.66
CA LEU A 199 6.44 -5.75 5.91
C LEU A 199 5.06 -6.21 6.39
N LEU A 200 4.04 -6.18 5.52
CA LEU A 200 2.70 -6.63 5.89
C LEU A 200 2.65 -8.15 6.14
N ARG A 201 3.46 -8.95 5.45
CA ARG A 201 3.60 -10.39 5.75
C ARG A 201 4.32 -10.66 7.07
N GLY A 202 5.16 -9.74 7.55
CA GLY A 202 5.75 -9.79 8.88
C GLY A 202 4.72 -9.55 9.98
N ARG A 203 3.69 -8.72 9.71
CA ARG A 203 2.58 -8.43 10.63
C ARG A 203 1.21 -8.79 10.06
N LYS A 204 1.03 -10.03 9.61
CA LYS A 204 -0.24 -10.49 8.97
C LYS A 204 -1.46 -10.26 9.84
N GLY A 205 -1.35 -10.48 11.16
CA GLY A 205 -2.45 -10.25 12.09
C GLY A 205 -2.93 -8.79 12.07
N LEU A 206 -2.01 -7.84 11.98
CA LEU A 206 -2.32 -6.42 11.89
C LEU A 206 -2.96 -6.07 10.53
N ALA A 207 -2.40 -6.57 9.43
CA ALA A 207 -2.91 -6.34 8.08
C ALA A 207 -4.31 -6.94 7.86
N VAL A 208 -4.52 -8.20 8.26
CA VAL A 208 -5.83 -8.87 8.16
C VAL A 208 -6.83 -8.23 9.11
N GLY A 209 -6.41 -7.84 10.32
CA GLY A 209 -7.26 -7.17 11.30
C GLY A 209 -7.74 -5.79 10.86
N PHE A 210 -6.92 -5.08 10.08
CA PHE A 210 -7.30 -3.81 9.45
C PHE A 210 -8.17 -4.02 8.21
N GLY A 211 -7.70 -4.84 7.26
CA GLY A 211 -8.32 -4.92 5.94
C GLY A 211 -9.58 -5.78 5.87
N THR A 212 -9.73 -6.82 6.70
CA THR A 212 -10.93 -7.68 6.66
C THR A 212 -12.20 -6.92 7.03
N PRO A 213 -12.23 -6.11 8.11
CA PRO A 213 -13.37 -5.23 8.39
C PRO A 213 -13.64 -4.24 7.27
N VAL A 214 -12.60 -3.67 6.64
CA VAL A 214 -12.77 -2.73 5.52
C VAL A 214 -13.43 -3.44 4.34
N VAL A 215 -12.96 -4.63 3.94
CA VAL A 215 -13.60 -5.45 2.89
C VAL A 215 -15.07 -5.69 3.21
N LEU A 216 -15.38 -6.15 4.43
CA LEU A 216 -16.75 -6.46 4.82
C LEU A 216 -17.67 -5.24 4.78
N LEU A 217 -17.18 -4.07 5.20
CA LEU A 217 -17.94 -2.83 5.14
C LEU A 217 -18.09 -2.31 3.71
N PHE A 218 -17.09 -2.52 2.85
CA PHE A 218 -17.14 -2.14 1.44
C PHE A 218 -18.11 -2.99 0.62
N LEU A 219 -18.54 -4.16 1.11
CA LEU A 219 -19.63 -4.92 0.52
C LEU A 219 -20.98 -4.22 0.64
N ILE A 220 -21.13 -3.31 1.62
CA ILE A 220 -22.38 -2.58 1.83
C ILE A 220 -22.36 -1.37 0.86
N PRO A 221 -23.33 -1.27 -0.08
CA PRO A 221 -23.43 -0.14 -0.99
C PRO A 221 -23.51 1.19 -0.22
N PHE A 222 -22.98 2.26 -0.81
CA PHE A 222 -22.86 3.61 -0.22
C PHE A 222 -21.92 3.72 0.98
N VAL A 223 -21.88 2.71 1.87
CA VAL A 223 -20.94 2.66 3.00
C VAL A 223 -19.50 2.71 2.50
N ALA A 224 -19.17 2.00 1.43
CA ALA A 224 -17.84 2.04 0.82
C ALA A 224 -17.38 3.48 0.52
N VAL A 225 -18.25 4.30 -0.08
CA VAL A 225 -17.92 5.69 -0.47
C VAL A 225 -17.66 6.56 0.75
N VAL A 226 -18.50 6.45 1.78
CA VAL A 226 -18.38 7.26 3.00
C VAL A 226 -17.21 6.82 3.87
N LEU A 227 -16.90 5.51 3.85
CA LEU A 227 -15.84 4.90 4.66
C LEU A 227 -14.45 5.07 4.02
N MET A 228 -14.36 5.19 2.68
CA MET A 228 -13.09 5.24 1.95
C MET A 228 -12.09 6.27 2.50
N PRO A 229 -12.45 7.55 2.79
CA PRO A 229 -11.49 8.52 3.31
C PRO A 229 -10.91 8.08 4.66
N GLY A 230 -11.73 7.56 5.57
CA GLY A 230 -11.24 7.07 6.86
C GLY A 230 -10.50 5.74 6.75
N ALA A 231 -10.75 4.93 5.71
CA ALA A 231 -9.94 3.75 5.41
C ALA A 231 -8.54 4.16 4.93
N VAL A 232 -8.43 5.16 4.06
CA VAL A 232 -7.15 5.75 3.64
C VAL A 232 -6.40 6.32 4.85
N ALA A 233 -7.06 7.15 5.67
CA ALA A 233 -6.45 7.71 6.88
C ALA A 233 -6.01 6.61 7.87
N GLY A 234 -6.82 5.57 8.05
CA GLY A 234 -6.49 4.43 8.91
C GLY A 234 -5.28 3.65 8.38
N ALA A 235 -5.17 3.48 7.06
CA ALA A 235 -4.03 2.85 6.41
C ALA A 235 -2.75 3.69 6.58
N THR A 236 -2.83 5.01 6.45
CA THR A 236 -1.70 5.91 6.72
C THR A 236 -1.20 5.75 8.16
N LEU A 237 -2.10 5.78 9.14
CA LEU A 237 -1.76 5.55 10.56
C LEU A 237 -1.15 4.16 10.80
N LEU A 238 -1.61 3.14 10.06
CA LEU A 238 -1.05 1.79 10.10
C LEU A 238 0.40 1.76 9.60
N VAL A 239 0.69 2.48 8.52
CA VAL A 239 2.04 2.57 7.94
C VAL A 239 3.02 3.18 8.92
N ARG A 240 2.63 4.22 9.65
CA ARG A 240 3.48 4.84 10.68
C ARG A 240 3.89 3.88 11.80
N GLU A 241 3.02 2.95 12.20
CA GLU A 241 3.40 1.91 13.18
C GLU A 241 4.38 0.90 12.57
N LEU A 242 4.19 0.57 11.29
CA LEU A 242 5.01 -0.41 10.58
C LEU A 242 6.39 0.14 10.21
N VAL A 243 6.47 1.44 9.90
CA VAL A 243 7.67 2.15 9.46
C VAL A 243 7.77 3.45 10.24
N PRO A 244 8.32 3.41 11.47
CA PRO A 244 8.54 4.62 12.27
C PRO A 244 9.50 5.59 11.56
N ASP A 245 9.25 6.89 11.72
CA ASP A 245 10.09 7.94 11.17
C ASP A 245 11.56 7.77 11.64
N GLY A 246 12.49 7.58 10.69
CA GLY A 246 13.92 7.35 10.96
C GLY A 246 14.49 5.99 10.51
N THR A 247 13.70 5.12 9.88
CA THR A 247 14.23 3.94 9.19
C THR A 247 14.45 4.29 7.72
N GLU A 248 15.64 4.79 7.36
CA GLU A 248 16.05 4.84 5.95
C GLU A 248 15.90 3.42 5.35
N PRO A 249 15.26 3.27 4.17
CA PRO A 249 15.20 1.99 3.50
C PRO A 249 16.62 1.48 3.32
N ALA A 250 16.90 0.27 3.79
CA ALA A 250 18.20 -0.35 3.58
C ALA A 250 18.51 -0.31 2.08
N PRO A 251 19.69 0.21 1.65
CA PRO A 251 20.02 0.31 0.24
C PRO A 251 19.85 -1.06 -0.41
N ASP A 252 19.31 -1.05 -1.63
CA ASP A 252 19.06 -2.25 -2.45
C ASP A 252 20.31 -3.12 -2.46
N ARG A 253 20.36 -4.16 -1.61
CA ARG A 253 21.49 -5.11 -1.57
C ARG A 253 21.68 -5.89 -2.88
N GLU A 254 20.77 -5.73 -3.84
CA GLU A 254 20.90 -6.20 -5.22
C GLU A 254 21.85 -5.28 -6.03
N ARG A 255 21.82 -3.95 -5.83
CA ARG A 255 22.76 -3.01 -6.48
C ARG A 255 24.18 -3.10 -5.92
N GLU A 256 24.32 -3.23 -4.59
CA GLU A 256 25.64 -3.39 -3.96
C GLU A 256 26.33 -4.71 -4.35
N ARG A 257 25.56 -5.75 -4.73
CA ARG A 257 26.14 -7.01 -5.24
C ARG A 257 26.61 -6.90 -6.68
N GLU A 258 25.98 -6.05 -7.49
CA GLU A 258 26.43 -5.77 -8.86
C GLU A 258 27.61 -4.79 -8.87
N GLU A 259 27.61 -3.77 -8.02
CA GLU A 259 28.73 -2.82 -7.88
C GLU A 259 29.94 -3.42 -7.13
N GLY A 260 29.70 -4.27 -6.12
CA GLY A 260 30.77 -4.99 -5.41
C GLY A 260 31.41 -6.13 -6.21
N ALA A 261 30.82 -6.53 -7.34
CA ALA A 261 31.41 -7.51 -8.27
C ALA A 261 32.33 -6.86 -9.32
N ALA A 262 32.32 -5.52 -9.44
CA ALA A 262 33.23 -4.76 -10.30
C ALA A 262 34.42 -4.23 -9.46
N GLY A 263 35.24 -5.15 -8.92
CA GLY A 263 36.53 -4.78 -8.32
C GLY A 263 37.52 -4.29 -9.39
N PRO A 264 38.44 -3.36 -9.05
CA PRO A 264 39.36 -2.76 -10.02
C PRO A 264 40.39 -3.78 -10.53
N ASP A 265 40.57 -3.81 -11.87
CA ASP A 265 41.58 -4.58 -12.59
C ASP A 265 42.99 -4.32 -12.04
N LEU A 266 43.53 -5.28 -11.28
CA LEU A 266 44.96 -5.37 -10.99
C LEU A 266 45.66 -6.12 -12.13
N ALA A 267 45.91 -5.42 -13.23
CA ALA A 267 46.81 -5.88 -14.29
C ALA A 267 48.25 -5.43 -13.99
N GLY A 268 49.15 -6.38 -13.69
CA GLY A 268 50.58 -6.09 -13.66
C GLY A 268 51.43 -7.09 -12.88
N ALA A 269 51.61 -8.30 -13.39
CA ALA A 269 52.73 -9.16 -12.99
C ALA A 269 53.27 -9.93 -14.19
N PRO A 270 54.60 -9.97 -14.39
CA PRO A 270 55.21 -11.04 -15.17
C PRO A 270 56.28 -11.81 -14.39
N TYR A 271 56.09 -13.14 -14.37
CA TYR A 271 57.05 -14.24 -14.56
C TYR A 271 58.27 -14.45 -13.61
N GLY A 272 58.38 -15.68 -13.07
CA GLY A 272 59.58 -16.29 -12.44
C GLY A 272 60.62 -16.81 -13.47
N PRO A 273 61.49 -17.84 -13.22
CA PRO A 273 61.48 -18.84 -12.13
C PRO A 273 62.85 -19.37 -11.56
N GLN A 274 62.74 -20.18 -10.47
CA GLN A 274 63.51 -21.40 -10.08
C GLN A 274 65.02 -21.46 -9.70
N GLY A 275 65.27 -22.26 -8.64
CA GLY A 275 66.52 -22.99 -8.29
C GLY A 275 67.20 -22.46 -7.02
N GLY A 276 67.61 -23.21 -5.97
CA GLY A 276 67.78 -24.64 -5.70
C GLY A 276 68.98 -24.80 -4.72
N ALA A 277 68.91 -25.74 -3.77
CA ALA A 277 69.96 -26.18 -2.81
C ALA A 277 70.28 -25.21 -1.63
N SER A 278 70.58 -25.61 -0.38
CA SER A 278 71.14 -26.84 0.22
C SER A 278 71.10 -26.76 1.76
N GLY A 279 71.04 -27.90 2.48
CA GLY A 279 71.81 -28.09 3.73
C GLY A 279 71.09 -28.35 5.08
N GLN A 280 70.61 -29.59 5.28
CA GLN A 280 70.86 -30.54 6.42
C GLN A 280 70.80 -30.17 7.94
N PRO A 281 70.71 -31.17 8.86
CA PRO A 281 69.76 -31.15 10.00
C PRO A 281 70.38 -31.40 11.40
N GLY A 282 69.59 -31.27 12.46
CA GLY A 282 69.89 -31.77 13.81
C GLY A 282 68.77 -31.36 14.78
N ALA A 283 67.89 -32.22 15.29
CA ALA A 283 68.03 -33.35 16.21
C ALA A 283 67.95 -32.95 17.71
N GLN A 284 66.96 -33.56 18.38
CA GLN A 284 66.82 -33.90 19.82
C GLN A 284 66.11 -32.93 20.80
N GLY A 285 64.94 -33.37 21.27
CA GLY A 285 64.70 -33.69 22.69
C GLY A 285 63.95 -32.66 23.56
N GLY A 286 62.82 -33.08 24.16
CA GLY A 286 62.27 -32.44 25.38
C GLY A 286 60.75 -32.51 25.54
N PHE A 287 60.27 -33.18 26.59
CA PHE A 287 58.86 -33.34 26.98
C PHE A 287 58.39 -32.22 27.95
N GLY A 288 57.16 -31.71 27.74
CA GLY A 288 56.24 -31.07 28.72
C GLY A 288 56.14 -29.53 28.72
N PRO A 289 55.10 -28.91 29.34
CA PRO A 289 53.66 -29.23 29.42
C PRO A 289 52.75 -28.07 28.87
N ALA A 290 51.42 -28.27 28.78
CA ALA A 290 50.43 -27.16 28.67
C ALA A 290 50.27 -26.44 30.03
N PRO A 291 49.66 -25.23 30.21
CA PRO A 291 48.75 -24.45 29.33
C PRO A 291 48.94 -22.90 29.38
N ALA A 292 48.10 -22.10 28.69
CA ALA A 292 47.67 -20.77 29.18
C ALA A 292 46.40 -20.24 28.48
N SER A 293 45.45 -19.85 29.31
CA SER A 293 44.19 -19.15 29.05
C SER A 293 44.38 -17.71 28.57
N PHE A 294 43.55 -17.28 27.61
CA PHE A 294 43.50 -15.91 27.09
C PHE A 294 43.05 -14.88 28.16
N PRO A 295 43.66 -13.68 28.20
CA PRO A 295 43.29 -12.60 29.13
C PRO A 295 42.08 -11.77 28.65
N PRO A 296 41.42 -11.00 29.56
CA PRO A 296 40.17 -10.31 29.27
C PRO A 296 40.34 -8.91 28.64
N ASN A 297 39.43 -8.64 27.69
CA ASN A 297 38.75 -7.38 27.35
C ASN A 297 39.49 -6.04 27.56
N GLN A 298 39.94 -5.42 26.47
CA GLN A 298 40.24 -3.99 26.40
C GLN A 298 39.58 -3.38 25.15
N GLY A 299 38.77 -2.34 25.34
CA GLY A 299 38.39 -1.41 24.27
C GLY A 299 36.92 -1.39 23.85
N GLN A 300 35.97 -1.18 24.77
CA GLN A 300 34.66 -0.61 24.42
C GLN A 300 34.73 0.93 24.47
N PRO A 301 34.33 1.66 23.41
CA PRO A 301 34.09 3.10 23.48
C PRO A 301 32.87 3.39 24.37
N GLN A 302 33.06 4.19 25.41
CA GLN A 302 32.01 4.61 26.34
C GLN A 302 31.03 5.58 25.66
N ALA A 303 29.73 5.34 25.86
CA ALA A 303 28.64 6.21 25.43
C ALA A 303 28.60 7.54 26.23
N PRO A 304 28.10 8.65 25.66
CA PRO A 304 27.99 9.93 26.35
C PRO A 304 26.99 9.89 27.50
N ARG A 305 27.42 10.29 28.71
CA ARG A 305 26.55 10.47 29.88
C ARG A 305 25.85 11.83 29.81
N TYR A 306 24.52 11.84 29.73
CA TYR A 306 23.71 13.04 29.95
C TYR A 306 23.60 13.34 31.46
N PRO A 307 23.68 14.62 31.90
CA PRO A 307 23.49 14.98 33.30
C PRO A 307 22.00 14.93 33.69
N TYR A 308 21.67 14.20 34.76
CA TYR A 308 20.40 14.35 35.49
C TYR A 308 20.44 15.63 36.35
N PRO A 309 19.35 16.42 36.43
CA PRO A 309 19.24 17.50 37.42
C PRO A 309 18.95 16.96 38.83
N PRO A 310 19.41 17.66 39.89
CA PRO A 310 19.39 17.16 41.26
C PRO A 310 17.99 17.22 41.90
N SER A 311 17.59 16.10 42.49
CA SER A 311 16.49 15.97 43.45
C SER A 311 16.93 16.46 44.85
N GLY A 312 16.20 17.44 45.41
CA GLY A 312 16.29 17.89 46.80
C GLY A 312 14.92 17.86 47.51
N PRO A 313 14.87 17.88 48.86
CA PRO A 313 13.94 17.03 49.62
C PRO A 313 12.74 17.74 50.29
N GLY A 314 11.70 16.95 50.60
CA GLY A 314 11.02 17.00 51.91
C GLY A 314 9.72 17.82 52.06
N SER A 315 8.58 17.13 51.91
CA SER A 315 7.34 17.18 52.72
C SER A 315 6.88 18.48 53.40
N SER A 316 5.65 18.94 53.10
CA SER A 316 4.56 19.06 54.09
C SER A 316 3.22 19.55 53.50
N ALA A 317 2.15 18.86 53.94
CA ALA A 317 0.76 19.26 54.16
C ALA A 317 0.15 20.51 53.49
N GLY A 318 -1.04 20.33 52.90
CA GLY A 318 -2.01 21.42 52.71
C GLY A 318 -3.06 21.14 51.64
N ARG A 319 -4.19 20.54 52.02
CA ARG A 319 -5.46 20.55 51.25
C ARG A 319 -6.32 21.75 51.73
N PRO A 320 -7.43 22.10 51.04
CA PRO A 320 -7.62 23.22 50.11
C PRO A 320 -8.36 24.43 50.75
N PRO A 321 -8.82 25.40 49.93
CA PRO A 321 -10.27 25.65 49.94
C PRO A 321 -10.90 25.96 48.56
N ALA A 322 -12.22 26.10 48.62
CA ALA A 322 -13.26 26.11 47.60
C ALA A 322 -13.49 27.47 46.89
N GLY A 323 -14.33 27.44 45.83
CA GLY A 323 -14.94 28.60 45.13
C GLY A 323 -13.95 29.35 44.24
N TRP A 324 -14.24 29.65 42.97
CA TRP A 324 -15.47 30.11 42.33
C TRP A 324 -15.53 29.61 40.88
#